data_AF-A0A6V8K8W9-F1
#
_entry.id   AF-A0A6V8K8W9-F1
#
_cell.length_a   1.000
_cell.length_b   1.000
_cell.length_c   1.000
_cell.angle_alpha   90.00
_cell.angle_beta   90.00
_cell.angle_gamma   90.00
#
_symmetry.space_group_name_H-M   'P 1'
#
loop_
_entity.id
_entity.type
_entity.pdbx_description
1 polymer ?
#
loop_
_entity_poly.entity_id
_entity_poly.type
_entity_poly.pdbx_seq_one_letter_code
_entity_poly.pdbx_strand_id
1 'polypeptide(L)'
;MTVSVDDAKSVAGLDQATVDVAFTASERENVLTVPVAALLALAEGGYGVQVFDGTATRIVAVETGMFATGRVEISGDGIAEGMAVGMPS
;
A
#
# COMPACT_ATOMS: atom_id res chain seq x y z
N MET A 1 -24.45 6.92 -4.73
CA MET A 1 -23.97 6.02 -5.79
C MET A 1 -25.08 5.06 -6.13
N THR A 2 -25.33 4.81 -7.41
CA THR A 2 -26.38 3.91 -7.88
C THR A 2 -25.74 2.85 -8.77
N VAL A 3 -26.08 1.58 -8.57
CA VAL A 3 -25.67 0.46 -9.42
C VAL A 3 -26.86 0.07 -10.28
N SER A 4 -26.64 -0.16 -11.56
CA SER A 4 -27.68 -0.51 -12.53
C SER A 4 -27.17 -1.63 -13.43
N VAL A 5 -28.08 -2.46 -13.92
CA VAL A 5 -27.76 -3.55 -14.84
C VAL A 5 -28.09 -3.07 -16.25
N ASP A 6 -27.10 -3.10 -17.14
CA ASP A 6 -27.26 -2.59 -18.51
C ASP A 6 -28.20 -3.46 -19.36
N ASP A 7 -28.22 -4.78 -19.13
CA ASP A 7 -29.16 -5.70 -19.76
C ASP A 7 -29.96 -6.51 -18.74
N ALA A 8 -31.19 -6.07 -18.47
CA ALA A 8 -32.10 -6.74 -17.55
C ALA A 8 -32.46 -8.17 -17.99
N LYS A 9 -32.39 -8.50 -19.30
CA LYS A 9 -32.71 -9.86 -19.77
C LYS A 9 -31.65 -10.87 -19.38
N SER A 10 -30.39 -10.43 -19.28
CA SER A 10 -29.26 -11.27 -18.84
C SER A 10 -29.39 -11.75 -17.39
N VAL A 11 -30.23 -11.09 -16.58
CA VAL A 11 -30.47 -11.44 -15.15
C VAL A 11 -31.90 -11.91 -14.87
N ALA A 12 -32.73 -12.10 -15.90
CA ALA A 12 -34.17 -12.35 -15.77
C ALA A 12 -34.56 -13.66 -15.03
N GLY A 13 -33.62 -14.58 -14.83
CA GLY A 13 -33.81 -15.84 -14.08
C GLY A 13 -33.21 -15.83 -12.67
N LEU A 14 -32.60 -14.74 -12.24
CA LEU A 14 -31.98 -14.60 -10.92
C LEU A 14 -32.97 -13.87 -10.00
N ASP A 15 -33.46 -14.57 -8.99
CA ASP A 15 -34.28 -13.95 -7.92
C ASP A 15 -33.37 -13.20 -6.92
N GLN A 16 -32.21 -13.79 -6.60
CA GLN A 16 -31.14 -13.18 -5.83
C GLN A 16 -29.77 -13.68 -6.33
N ALA A 17 -28.77 -12.79 -6.31
CA ALA A 17 -27.39 -13.14 -6.62
C ALA A 17 -26.43 -12.27 -5.80
N THR A 18 -25.34 -12.88 -5.32
CA THR A 18 -24.24 -12.14 -4.68
C THR A 18 -23.41 -11.47 -5.77
N VAL A 19 -23.11 -10.19 -5.58
CA VAL A 19 -22.24 -9.41 -6.46
C VAL A 19 -21.18 -8.70 -5.63
N ASP A 20 -19.95 -8.69 -6.14
CA ASP A 20 -18.86 -7.92 -5.58
C ASP A 20 -18.74 -6.61 -6.34
N VAL A 21 -18.72 -5.49 -5.62
CA VAL A 21 -18.54 -4.17 -6.20
C VAL A 21 -17.32 -3.53 -5.58
N ALA A 22 -16.30 -3.30 -6.39
CA ALA A 22 -15.05 -2.67 -5.96
C ALA A 22 -14.99 -1.22 -6.46
N PHE A 23 -14.59 -0.31 -5.57
CA PHE A 23 -14.33 1.09 -5.89
C PHE A 23 -12.91 1.47 -5.48
N THR A 24 -12.19 2.14 -6.36
CA THR A 24 -10.92 2.79 -6.01
C THR A 24 -11.23 4.01 -5.17
N ALA A 25 -11.05 3.90 -3.84
CA ALA A 25 -11.34 5.00 -2.92
C ALA A 25 -10.32 6.14 -3.04
N SER A 26 -9.07 5.83 -3.38
CA SER A 26 -7.98 6.78 -3.57
C SER A 26 -6.85 6.11 -4.35
N GLU A 27 -6.09 6.92 -5.07
CA GLU A 27 -4.92 6.49 -5.84
C GLU A 27 -3.80 7.54 -5.70
N ARG A 28 -2.55 7.07 -5.71
CA ARG A 28 -1.35 7.91 -5.68
C ARG A 28 -0.37 7.36 -6.70
N GLU A 29 0.03 8.20 -7.64
CA GLU A 29 1.03 7.87 -8.64
C GLU A 29 2.41 8.43 -8.24
N ASN A 30 3.47 7.79 -8.74
CA ASN A 30 4.85 8.26 -8.57
C ASN A 30 5.31 8.37 -7.10
N VAL A 31 4.88 7.42 -6.27
CA VAL A 31 5.24 7.33 -4.85
C VAL A 31 6.21 6.17 -4.57
N LEU A 32 7.03 6.32 -3.54
CA LEU A 32 7.84 5.23 -3.02
C LEU A 32 6.99 4.37 -2.09
N THR A 33 7.06 3.05 -2.25
CA THR A 33 6.32 2.13 -1.40
C THR A 33 7.20 1.00 -0.91
N VAL A 34 6.95 0.57 0.32
CA VAL A 34 7.54 -0.64 0.90
C VAL A 34 6.44 -1.58 1.36
N PRO A 35 6.70 -2.89 1.46
CA PRO A 35 5.76 -3.79 2.14
C PRO A 35 5.62 -3.41 3.61
N VAL A 36 4.40 -3.55 4.15
CA VAL A 36 4.09 -3.15 5.54
C VAL A 36 5.00 -3.86 6.56
N ALA A 37 5.41 -5.09 6.28
CA ALA A 37 6.31 -5.86 7.13
C ALA A 37 7.74 -5.29 7.24
N ALA A 38 8.14 -4.36 6.36
CA ALA A 38 9.43 -3.68 6.43
C ALA A 38 9.44 -2.48 7.39
N LEU A 39 8.27 -2.05 7.88
CA LEU A 39 8.19 -0.94 8.83
C LEU A 39 8.68 -1.37 10.21
N LEU A 40 9.58 -0.57 10.77
CA LEU A 40 10.09 -0.70 12.12
C LEU A 40 9.48 0.42 12.97
N ALA A 41 8.92 0.06 14.12
CA ALA A 41 8.50 1.05 15.11
C ALA A 41 9.76 1.64 15.78
N LEU A 42 9.84 2.98 15.79
CA LEU A 42 10.95 3.70 16.44
C LEU A 42 10.61 3.98 17.91
N ALA A 43 11.64 4.01 18.77
CA ALA A 43 11.47 4.25 20.20
C ALA A 43 10.97 5.67 20.50
N GLU A 44 11.36 6.62 19.64
CA GLU A 44 10.95 8.02 19.65
C GLU A 44 9.50 8.21 19.15
N GLY A 45 8.89 7.14 18.64
CA GLY A 45 7.59 7.15 17.97
C GLY A 45 7.72 7.22 16.45
N GLY A 46 6.61 6.88 15.77
CA GLY A 46 6.59 6.81 14.31
C GLY A 46 7.25 5.54 13.75
N TYR A 47 7.63 5.61 12.47
CA TYR A 47 8.12 4.47 11.71
C TYR A 47 9.47 4.77 11.07
N GLY A 48 10.25 3.72 10.89
CA GLY A 48 11.46 3.73 10.08
C GLY A 48 11.52 2.50 9.18
N VAL A 49 12.44 2.55 8.21
CA VAL A 49 12.80 1.40 7.38
C VAL A 49 14.28 1.13 7.52
N GLN A 50 14.65 -0.15 7.57
CA GLN A 50 16.04 -0.53 7.46
C GLN A 50 16.43 -0.49 5.98
N VAL A 51 17.39 0.35 5.62
CA VAL A 51 17.93 0.46 4.26
C VAL A 51 19.35 -0.07 4.21
N PHE A 52 19.73 -0.64 3.07
CA PHE A 52 21.10 -1.04 2.77
C PHE A 52 21.73 -0.09 1.76
N ASP A 53 22.87 0.50 2.11
CA ASP A 53 23.57 1.48 1.26
C ASP A 53 24.68 0.88 0.37
N GLY A 54 24.81 -0.45 0.36
CA GLY A 54 25.88 -1.18 -0.33
C GLY A 54 26.99 -1.67 0.59
N THR A 55 27.15 -1.06 1.77
CA THR A 55 28.20 -1.42 2.74
C THR A 55 27.67 -1.73 4.14
N ALA A 56 26.63 -1.03 4.56
CA ALA A 56 26.02 -1.19 5.88
C ALA A 56 24.50 -1.09 5.79
N THR A 57 23.82 -1.61 6.81
CA THR A 57 22.41 -1.33 7.04
C THR A 57 22.27 -0.20 8.04
N ARG A 58 21.29 0.68 7.80
CA ARG A 58 20.91 1.74 8.72
C ARG A 58 19.41 1.89 8.77
N ILE A 59 18.88 2.35 9.90
CA ILE A 59 17.47 2.67 10.04
C ILE A 59 17.28 4.14 9.66
N VAL A 60 16.32 4.40 8.78
CA VAL A 60 15.92 5.75 8.35
C VAL A 60 14.49 5.97 8.77
N ALA A 61 14.22 7.05 9.50
CA ALA A 61 12.87 7.44 9.87
C ALA A 61 12.09 7.87 8.63
N VAL A 62 10.81 7.51 8.56
CA VAL A 62 9.93 7.80 7.42
C VAL A 62 8.56 8.27 7.87
N GLU A 63 7.97 9.12 7.05
CA GLU A 63 6.56 9.46 7.11
C GLU A 63 5.76 8.45 6.29
N THR A 64 4.69 7.93 6.85
CA THR A 64 3.80 6.97 6.18
C THR A 64 2.58 7.68 5.58
N GLY A 65 2.23 7.26 4.37
CA GLY A 65 1.06 7.74 3.64
C GLY A 65 0.00 6.65 3.49
N MET A 66 -0.45 6.44 2.25
CA MET A 66 -1.46 5.44 1.93
C MET A 66 -0.98 4.01 2.22
N PHE A 67 -1.86 3.22 2.84
CA PHE A 67 -1.71 1.77 2.96
C PHE A 67 -2.64 1.09 1.95
N ALA A 68 -2.09 0.28 1.05
CA ALA A 68 -2.86 -0.43 0.04
C ALA A 68 -2.13 -1.71 -0.39
N THR A 69 -2.89 -2.80 -0.55
CA THR A 69 -2.38 -4.06 -1.12
C THR A 69 -1.14 -4.60 -0.39
N GLY A 70 -1.12 -4.51 0.94
CA GLY A 70 0.02 -4.97 1.77
C GLY A 70 1.27 -4.09 1.67
N ARG A 71 1.15 -2.91 1.05
CA ARG A 71 2.21 -1.90 0.92
C ARG A 71 1.81 -0.62 1.61
N VAL A 72 2.82 0.20 1.89
CA VAL A 72 2.69 1.52 2.49
C VAL A 72 3.53 2.51 1.69
N GLU A 73 2.93 3.65 1.35
CA GLU A 73 3.60 4.83 0.84
C GLU A 73 4.52 5.40 1.91
N ILE A 74 5.78 5.68 1.55
CA ILE A 74 6.74 6.28 2.45
C ILE A 74 7.42 7.49 1.81
N SER A 75 7.73 8.46 2.64
CA SER A 75 8.59 9.60 2.30
C SER A 75 9.49 9.94 3.48
N GLY A 76 10.57 10.66 3.22
CA GLY A 76 11.51 11.05 4.27
C GLY A 76 12.90 11.35 3.73
N ASP A 77 13.66 12.09 4.52
CA ASP A 77 15.02 12.46 4.17
C ASP A 77 15.92 11.22 4.06
N GLY A 78 16.61 11.09 2.93
CA GLY A 78 17.52 9.97 2.70
C GLY A 78 16.83 8.68 2.24
N ILE A 79 15.58 8.74 1.80
CA ILE A 79 14.90 7.68 1.04
C ILE A 79 14.87 8.05 -0.44
N ALA A 80 15.22 7.11 -1.30
CA ALA A 80 15.13 7.26 -2.74
C ALA A 80 14.67 5.96 -3.41
N GLU A 81 14.23 6.08 -4.65
CA GLU A 81 13.92 4.92 -5.49
C GLU A 81 15.14 3.99 -5.63
N GLY A 82 14.87 2.67 -5.69
CA GLY A 82 15.90 1.65 -5.88
C GLY A 82 16.68 1.26 -4.63
N MET A 83 16.41 1.88 -3.47
CA MET A 83 17.01 1.45 -2.20
C MET A 83 16.50 0.08 -1.78
N ALA A 84 17.41 -0.79 -1.33
CA ALA A 84 17.06 -2.08 -0.77
C ALA A 84 16.60 -1.93 0.68
N VAL A 85 15.44 -2.50 1.01
CA VAL A 85 14.84 -2.45 2.34
C VAL A 85 14.89 -3.82 3.03
N GLY A 86 15.15 -3.81 4.33
CA GLY A 86 15.17 -5.01 5.15
C GLY A 86 13.79 -5.65 5.27
N MET A 87 13.75 -6.98 5.27
CA MET A 87 12.54 -7.78 5.47
C MET A 87 12.75 -8.79 6.58
N PRO A 88 11.75 -9.03 7.44
CA PRO A 88 11.75 -10.21 8.31
C PRO A 88 11.64 -11.48 7.45
N SER A 89 12.44 -12.49 7.79
CA SER A 89 12.44 -13.84 7.18
C SER A 89 11.45 -14.78 7.82
#